data_AF-Q8R780-F1
#
_entry.id   AF-Q8R780-F1
#
_cell.length_a   1.000
_cell.length_b   1.000
_cell.length_c   1.000
_cell.angle_alpha   90.00
_cell.angle_beta   90.00
_cell.angle_gamma   90.00
#
_symmetry.space_group_name_H-M   'P 1'
#
loop_
_entity.id
_entity.type
_entity.pdbx_description
1 polymer ?
#
loop_
_entity_poly.entity_id
_entity_poly.type
_entity_poly.pdbx_seq_one_letter_code
_entity_poly.pdbx_strand_id
1 'polypeptide(L)' 'MKGLKKPAWFTGLPMVFMIVTTLAALILLVKANLSGPTLPLGIVSIILIVLAVWLVVEAYVALIKKKTEEEKA' A
#
# COMPACT_ATOMS: atom_id res chain seq x y z
N MET A 1 8.58 -23.51 -15.60
CA MET A 1 7.43 -22.94 -14.87
C MET A 1 6.76 -21.89 -15.74
N LYS A 2 5.67 -22.22 -16.43
CA LYS A 2 4.98 -21.30 -17.35
C LYS A 2 3.82 -20.64 -16.60
N GLY A 3 4.15 -19.70 -15.72
CA GLY A 3 3.20 -19.02 -14.84
C GLY A 3 2.46 -17.90 -15.58
N LEU A 4 1.15 -18.09 -15.75
CA LEU A 4 0.12 -17.08 -16.05
C LEU A 4 0.23 -16.33 -17.40
N LYS A 5 -0.37 -16.91 -18.46
CA LYS A 5 -0.79 -16.17 -19.67
C LYS A 5 -2.00 -15.24 -19.43
N LYS A 6 -2.40 -14.99 -18.17
CA LYS A 6 -3.55 -14.14 -17.83
C LYS A 6 -3.06 -12.73 -17.50
N PRO A 7 -3.77 -11.67 -17.95
CA PRO A 7 -3.37 -10.31 -17.67
C PRO A 7 -3.33 -10.09 -16.15
N ALA A 8 -2.21 -9.59 -15.64
CA ALA A 8 -1.99 -9.28 -14.22
C ALA A 8 -2.98 -8.23 -13.66
N TRP A 9 -3.79 -7.63 -14.53
CA TRP A 9 -4.86 -6.70 -14.18
C TRP A 9 -5.91 -7.29 -13.24
N PHE A 10 -6.19 -8.60 -13.35
CA PHE A 10 -7.17 -9.27 -12.49
C PHE A 10 -6.77 -9.31 -11.00
N THR A 11 -5.47 -9.31 -10.71
CA THR A 11 -4.95 -9.28 -9.32
C THR A 11 -4.52 -7.87 -8.92
N GLY A 12 -4.04 -7.05 -9.86
CA GLY A 12 -3.64 -5.68 -9.61
C GLY A 12 -4.80 -4.77 -9.18
N LEU A 13 -5.98 -4.92 -9.78
CA LEU A 13 -7.13 -4.07 -9.46
C LEU A 13 -7.60 -4.20 -8.00
N PRO A 14 -7.87 -5.42 -7.47
CA PRO A 14 -8.13 -5.60 -6.03
C PRO A 14 -7.00 -5.10 -5.12
N MET A 15 -5.74 -5.25 -5.55
CA MET A 15 -4.59 -4.84 -4.74
C MET A 15 -4.56 -3.33 -4.52
N VAL A 16 -4.76 -2.54 -5.58
CA VAL A 16 -4.80 -1.07 -5.47
C VAL A 16 -5.99 -0.62 -4.62
N PHE A 17 -7.17 -1.21 -4.83
CA PHE A 17 -8.35 -0.89 -4.03
C PHE A 17 -8.15 -1.17 -2.53
N MET A 18 -7.50 -2.29 -2.20
CA MET A 18 -7.18 -2.65 -0.82
C MET A 18 -6.23 -1.62 -0.18
N ILE A 19 -5.21 -1.15 -0.91
CA ILE A 19 -4.29 -0.12 -0.42
C ILE A 19 -5.02 1.20 -0.16
N VAL A 20 -5.88 1.65 -1.09
CA VAL A 20 -6.64 2.89 -0.91
C VAL A 20 -7.57 2.79 0.29
N THR A 21 -8.28 1.68 0.43
CA THR A 21 -9.23 1.47 1.53
C THR A 21 -8.52 1.38 2.89
N THR A 22 -7.36 0.73 2.95
CA THR A 22 -6.57 0.65 4.19
C THR A 22 -6.01 2.00 4.61
N LEU A 23 -5.50 2.81 3.67
CA LEU A 23 -5.07 4.18 3.96
C LEU A 23 -6.23 5.04 4.49
N ALA A 24 -7.41 4.94 3.87
CA ALA A 24 -8.60 5.65 4.34
C ALA A 24 -9.00 5.20 5.77
N ALA A 25 -8.98 3.89 6.03
CA ALA A 25 -9.30 3.34 7.35
C ALA A 25 -8.30 3.82 8.41
N LEU A 26 -7.01 3.87 8.11
CA LEU A 26 -6.00 4.38 9.03
C LEU A 26 -6.23 5.87 9.35
N ILE A 27 -6.58 6.69 8.37
CA ILE A 27 -6.90 8.12 8.59
C ILE A 27 -8.12 8.26 9.50
N LEU A 28 -9.16 7.47 9.28
CA LEU A 28 -10.34 7.43 10.16
C LEU A 28 -9.96 6.98 11.57
N LEU A 29 -9.10 5.98 11.69
CA LEU A 29 -8.66 5.43 12.97
C LEU A 29 -7.83 6.46 13.76
N VAL A 30 -6.98 7.24 13.10
CA VAL A 30 -6.32 8.40 13.71
C VAL A 30 -7.38 9.37 14.23
N LYS A 31 -8.26 9.88 13.37
CA LYS A 31 -9.27 10.88 13.75
C LYS A 31 -10.17 10.43 14.92
N ALA A 32 -10.49 9.14 14.98
CA ALA A 32 -11.34 8.56 16.03
C ALA A 32 -10.62 8.36 17.37
N ASN A 33 -9.27 8.33 17.39
CA ASN A 33 -8.48 7.93 18.56
C ASN A 33 -7.44 8.98 18.97
N LEU A 34 -7.68 10.27 18.69
CA LEU A 34 -6.77 11.38 19.02
C LEU A 34 -6.89 11.88 20.48
N SER A 35 -7.78 11.32 21.30
CA SER A 35 -7.99 11.79 22.68
C SER A 35 -8.50 10.68 23.59
N GLY A 36 -8.11 10.74 24.86
CA GLY A 36 -8.58 9.79 25.88
C GLY A 36 -7.80 8.47 25.92
N PRO A 37 -8.40 7.40 26.49
CA PRO A 37 -7.72 6.12 26.71
C PRO A 37 -7.25 5.42 25.42
N THR A 38 -7.81 5.79 24.27
CA THR A 38 -7.49 5.17 22.98
C THR A 38 -6.37 5.88 22.22
N LEU A 39 -5.75 6.91 22.82
CA LEU A 39 -4.61 7.63 22.24
C LEU A 39 -3.48 6.73 21.70
N PRO A 40 -3.12 5.60 22.35
CA PRO A 40 -2.13 4.67 21.79
C PRO A 40 -2.51 4.10 20.42
N LEU A 41 -3.81 3.82 20.17
CA LEU A 41 -4.29 3.36 18.86
C LEU A 41 -4.11 4.44 17.80
N GLY A 42 -4.34 5.71 18.15
CA GLY A 42 -4.08 6.85 17.27
C GLY A 42 -2.59 6.92 16.89
N ILE A 43 -1.68 6.80 17.85
CA ILE A 43 -0.23 6.80 17.61
C ILE A 43 0.19 5.66 16.67
N VAL A 44 -0.26 4.44 16.95
CA VAL A 44 0.06 3.26 16.11
C VAL A 44 -0.44 3.48 14.69
N SER A 45 -1.64 4.04 14.53
CA SER A 45 -2.22 4.34 13.21
C SER A 45 -1.36 5.32 12.41
N ILE A 46 -0.80 6.34 13.06
CA ILE A 46 0.11 7.31 12.42
C ILE A 46 1.37 6.58 11.91
N ILE A 47 1.98 5.73 12.74
CA ILE A 47 3.17 4.96 12.36
C ILE A 47 2.85 4.05 11.16
N LEU A 48 1.70 3.37 11.18
CA LEU A 48 1.27 2.51 10.08
C LEU A 48 1.05 3.28 8.78
N ILE A 49 0.53 4.50 8.82
CA ILE A 49 0.39 5.36 7.62
C ILE A 49 1.76 5.64 7.02
N VAL A 50 2.75 6.03 7.84
CA VAL A 50 4.10 6.32 7.36
C VAL A 50 4.72 5.09 6.69
N LEU A 51 4.63 3.92 7.34
CA LEU A 51 5.14 2.66 6.78
C LEU A 51 4.42 2.23 5.51
N ALA A 52 3.09 2.38 5.46
CA ALA A 52 2.30 2.04 4.28
C ALA A 52 2.69 2.91 3.07
N VAL A 53 2.86 4.22 3.28
CA VAL A 53 3.33 5.11 2.22
C VAL A 53 4.73 4.73 1.75
N TRP A 54 5.65 4.44 2.67
CA TRP A 54 7.00 3.99 2.32
C TRP A 54 6.96 2.75 1.43
N LEU A 55 6.20 1.72 1.83
CA LEU A 55 6.07 0.48 1.06
C LEU A 55 5.49 0.71 -0.34
N VAL A 56 4.51 1.59 -0.48
CA VAL A 56 3.93 1.93 -1.78
C VAL A 56 4.98 2.59 -2.69
N VAL A 57 5.81 3.49 -2.15
CA VAL A 57 6.90 4.12 -2.92
C VAL A 57 7.92 3.07 -3.36
N GLU A 58 8.38 2.21 -2.45
CA GLU A 58 9.34 1.15 -2.79
C GLU A 58 8.80 0.18 -3.83
N ALA A 59 7.54 -0.25 -3.69
CA ALA A 59 6.88 -1.12 -4.64
C ALA A 59 6.77 -0.45 -6.02
N TYR A 60 6.39 0.83 -6.08
CA TYR A 60 6.28 1.58 -7.33
C TYR A 60 7.64 1.73 -8.03
N VAL A 61 8.68 2.09 -7.27
CA VAL A 61 10.06 2.19 -7.78
C VAL A 61 10.55 0.83 -8.31
N ALA A 62 10.32 -0.25 -7.55
CA ALA A 62 10.71 -1.60 -7.97
C ALA A 62 9.99 -2.05 -9.25
N LEU A 63 8.69 -1.73 -9.39
CA LEU A 63 7.91 -2.06 -10.58
C LEU A 63 8.37 -1.27 -11.81
N ILE A 64 8.69 0.02 -11.67
CA ILE A 64 9.20 0.84 -12.78
C ILE A 64 10.59 0.38 -13.20
N LYS A 65 11.50 0.17 -12.24
CA LYS A 65 12.88 -0.26 -12.54
C LYS A 65 12.90 -1.56 -13.34
N LYS A 66 12.03 -2.51 -12.98
CA LYS A 66 11.90 -3.79 -13.69
C LYS A 66 11.43 -3.62 -15.13
N LYS A 67 10.53 -2.66 -15.39
CA LYS A 67 10.07 -2.33 -16.76
C LYS A 67 11.20 -1.79 -17.63
N THR A 68 12.07 -0.95 -17.08
CA THR A 68 13.19 -0.35 -17.82
C THR A 68 14.30 -1.36 -18.16
N GLU A 69 14.48 -2.40 -17.35
CA GLU A 69 15.43 -3.48 -17.62
C GLU A 69 14.92 -4.46 -18.69
N GLU A 70 13.61 -4.74 -18.74
CA GLU A 70 13.00 -5.53 -19.84
C GLU A 70 13.01 -4.82 -21.19
N GLU A 71 13.01 -3.47 -21.23
CA GLU A 71 13.03 -2.69 -22.47
C GLU A 71 14.46 -2.54 -23.07
N LYS A 72 15.50 -2.86 -22.30
CA LYS A 72 16.92 -2.79 -22.72
C LYS A 72 17.57 -4.15 -22.99
N ALA A 73 16.86 -5.26 -22.79
CA ALA A 73 17.32 -6.63 -23.04
C ALA A 73 16.78 -7.17 -24.36
#